data_AF-A0A9Q8Z4T5-F1
#
_entry.id   AF-A0A9Q8Z4T5-F1
#
_cell.length_a   1.000
_cell.length_b   1.000
_cell.length_c   1.000
_cell.angle_alpha   90.00
_cell.angle_beta   90.00
_cell.angle_gamma   90.00
#
_symmetry.space_group_name_H-M   'P 1'
#
loop_
_entity.id
_entity.type
_entity.pdbx_description
1 polymer ?
#
loop_
_entity_poly.entity_id
_entity_poly.type
_entity_poly.pdbx_seq_one_letter_code
_entity_poly.pdbx_strand_id
1 'polypeptide(L)'
;MWLEEMTLLEQGINANAKGRIFDLEKKTDGEYSDIRSKKKMEDLIKGTSQEKKYKNLDAASQARVAVLNLRQTIGAFKYMQDEKVAKIFADQKNRMGAIIGYIDKELHKTPRIYYPPGRDAYSARPCVDQGLEQRWDKYMDGVFELAKKGATDYKELHLDNLNAAWNSQSKKDEYKENDKDDKATKERKEVLKQSHKEILGLIDKCQKEWNKVKDWKKLEHWSEDNKTDDGSENEESNKQPADGDKTSQPENKGTNNR
;
A
#
# COMPACT_ATOMS: atom_id res chain seq x y z
N MET A 1 -22.16 -19.61 2.62
CA MET A 1 -21.03 -20.55 2.72
C MET A 1 -19.78 -20.18 1.89
N TRP A 2 -19.82 -19.25 0.91
CA TRP A 2 -18.62 -18.83 0.14
C TRP A 2 -17.93 -17.56 0.70
N LEU A 3 -18.67 -16.72 1.42
CA LEU A 3 -18.18 -15.50 2.09
C LEU A 3 -17.31 -15.82 3.31
N GLU A 4 -17.70 -16.82 4.10
CA GLU A 4 -16.94 -17.31 5.26
C GLU A 4 -15.61 -17.96 4.86
N GLU A 5 -15.56 -18.66 3.71
CA GLU A 5 -14.32 -19.24 3.18
C GLU A 5 -13.26 -18.18 2.79
N MET A 6 -13.67 -16.95 2.48
CA MET A 6 -12.72 -15.87 2.16
C MET A 6 -12.22 -15.11 3.38
N THR A 7 -13.00 -15.08 4.46
CA THR A 7 -12.65 -14.38 5.71
C THR A 7 -11.98 -15.28 6.75
N LEU A 8 -12.24 -16.60 6.77
CA LEU A 8 -11.70 -17.52 7.79
C LEU A 8 -10.29 -18.10 7.55
N LEU A 9 -9.63 -17.79 6.42
CA LEU A 9 -8.28 -18.32 6.13
C LEU A 9 -7.20 -17.31 6.44
N GLU A 10 -7.04 -17.04 7.73
CA GLU A 10 -6.14 -16.02 8.28
C GLU A 10 -4.63 -16.29 8.07
N GLN A 11 -4.19 -17.53 7.79
CA GLN A 11 -2.75 -17.86 7.72
C GLN A 11 -2.23 -18.52 6.43
N GLY A 12 -3.02 -19.28 5.67
CA GLY A 12 -2.49 -20.07 4.53
C GLY A 12 -2.71 -19.47 3.15
N ILE A 13 -3.95 -19.07 2.84
CA ILE A 13 -4.36 -18.78 1.46
C ILE A 13 -4.00 -17.35 1.06
N ASN A 14 -4.16 -16.37 1.96
CA ASN A 14 -3.91 -14.97 1.65
C ASN A 14 -2.51 -14.50 2.07
N ALA A 15 -1.75 -15.29 2.83
CA ALA A 15 -0.46 -14.86 3.40
C ALA A 15 0.54 -14.38 2.34
N ASN A 16 0.63 -15.09 1.21
CA ASN A 16 1.49 -14.69 0.09
C ASN A 16 1.08 -13.34 -0.50
N ALA A 17 -0.22 -13.03 -0.57
CA ALA A 17 -0.70 -11.76 -1.09
C ALA A 17 -0.58 -10.63 -0.05
N LYS A 18 -0.87 -10.91 1.22
CA LYS A 18 -0.81 -9.93 2.32
C LYS A 18 0.59 -9.30 2.44
N GLY A 19 1.66 -10.10 2.51
CA GLY A 19 3.02 -9.57 2.58
C GLY A 19 3.40 -8.80 1.31
N ARG A 20 3.17 -9.42 0.14
CA ARG A 20 3.56 -8.83 -1.15
C ARG A 20 2.86 -7.54 -1.52
N ILE A 21 1.69 -7.24 -0.95
CA ILE A 21 1.00 -5.97 -1.17
C ILE A 21 1.76 -4.82 -0.48
N PHE A 22 2.45 -5.08 0.62
CA PHE A 22 3.23 -4.09 1.35
C PHE A 22 4.73 -4.13 1.02
N ASP A 23 5.23 -5.24 0.48
CA ASP A 23 6.63 -5.43 0.10
C ASP A 23 6.89 -5.06 -1.38
N LEU A 24 6.26 -4.00 -1.89
CA LEU A 24 6.47 -3.55 -3.26
C LEU A 24 7.79 -2.78 -3.35
N GLU A 25 8.80 -3.40 -3.98
CA GLU A 25 10.14 -2.84 -4.12
C GLU A 25 10.26 -1.96 -5.36
N LYS A 26 10.95 -0.83 -5.25
CA LYS A 26 11.27 0.00 -6.41
C LYS A 26 12.39 -0.68 -7.23
N LYS A 27 12.12 -0.97 -8.49
CA LYS A 27 13.05 -1.50 -9.46
C LYS A 27 13.99 -0.40 -9.98
N THR A 28 15.03 -0.83 -10.69
CA THR A 28 16.05 0.04 -11.31
C THR A 28 15.50 0.97 -12.39
N ASP A 29 14.39 0.60 -13.02
CA ASP A 29 13.67 1.41 -14.02
C ASP A 29 12.74 2.47 -13.38
N GLY A 30 12.65 2.49 -12.05
CA GLY A 30 11.78 3.40 -11.30
C GLY A 30 10.36 2.88 -11.09
N GLU A 31 9.97 1.75 -11.69
CA GLU A 31 8.70 1.08 -11.43
C GLU A 31 8.74 0.28 -10.13
N TYR A 32 7.59 -0.10 -9.59
CA TYR A 32 7.52 -0.99 -8.44
C TYR A 32 7.43 -2.47 -8.87
N SER A 33 7.85 -3.38 -8.01
CA SER A 33 7.67 -4.82 -8.18
C SER A 33 6.20 -5.17 -8.19
N ASP A 34 5.79 -6.11 -9.04
CA ASP A 34 4.41 -6.60 -9.01
C ASP A 34 4.24 -7.62 -7.87
N ILE A 35 3.02 -7.70 -7.32
CA ILE A 35 2.60 -8.80 -6.41
C ILE A 35 2.97 -10.16 -7.03
N ARG A 36 2.80 -10.28 -8.35
CA ARG A 36 3.36 -11.36 -9.16
C ARG A 36 3.74 -10.78 -10.51
N SER A 37 4.90 -11.17 -11.03
CA SER A 37 5.35 -10.76 -12.37
C SER A 37 4.23 -10.82 -13.40
N LYS A 38 3.98 -9.67 -14.06
CA LYS A 38 2.98 -9.53 -15.12
C LYS A 38 3.04 -10.65 -16.16
N LYS A 39 4.24 -10.92 -16.70
CA LYS A 39 4.46 -12.00 -17.68
C LYS A 39 4.05 -13.37 -17.16
N LYS A 40 4.46 -13.73 -15.94
CA LYS A 40 4.11 -15.03 -15.34
C LYS A 40 2.60 -15.20 -15.17
N MET A 41 1.90 -14.11 -14.87
CA MET A 41 0.46 -14.13 -14.74
C MET A 41 -0.24 -14.21 -16.10
N GLU A 42 0.25 -13.48 -17.11
CA GLU A 42 -0.23 -13.60 -18.49
C GLU A 42 -0.04 -15.01 -19.04
N ASP A 43 1.10 -15.65 -18.77
CA ASP A 43 1.37 -17.02 -19.20
C ASP A 43 0.39 -18.01 -18.53
N LEU A 44 0.05 -17.81 -17.25
CA LEU A 44 -0.99 -18.60 -16.58
C LEU A 44 -2.38 -18.38 -17.18
N ILE A 45 -2.74 -17.13 -17.49
CA ILE A 45 -4.02 -16.76 -18.11
C ILE A 45 -4.18 -17.45 -19.46
N LYS A 46 -3.10 -17.46 -20.27
CA LYS A 46 -3.07 -18.07 -21.60
C LYS A 46 -2.90 -19.59 -21.58
N GLY A 47 -2.56 -20.18 -20.42
CA GLY A 47 -2.29 -21.61 -20.29
C GLY A 47 -0.93 -22.04 -20.86
N THR A 48 0.03 -21.11 -20.97
CA THR A 48 1.35 -21.30 -21.57
C THR A 48 2.49 -21.27 -20.55
N SER A 49 2.18 -21.27 -19.24
CA SER A 49 3.18 -21.16 -18.18
C SER A 49 4.15 -22.34 -18.20
N GLN A 50 5.44 -22.01 -18.23
CA GLN A 50 6.54 -22.97 -18.16
C GLN A 50 7.11 -23.10 -16.73
N GLU A 51 6.45 -22.50 -15.74
CA GLU A 51 6.86 -22.65 -14.34
C GLU A 51 6.80 -24.12 -13.92
N LYS A 52 7.85 -24.63 -13.27
CA LYS A 52 7.99 -26.05 -12.88
C LYS A 52 6.73 -26.63 -12.20
N LYS A 53 6.03 -25.81 -11.42
CA LYS A 53 4.81 -26.16 -10.68
C LYS A 53 3.52 -26.21 -11.53
N TYR A 54 3.51 -25.60 -12.71
CA TYR A 54 2.31 -25.45 -13.55
C TYR A 54 2.47 -26.00 -14.96
N LYS A 55 3.71 -26.26 -15.41
CA LYS A 55 3.99 -26.72 -16.78
C LYS A 55 3.30 -28.02 -17.19
N ASN A 56 2.91 -28.84 -16.22
CA ASN A 56 2.21 -30.12 -16.46
C ASN A 56 0.67 -29.97 -16.35
N LEU A 57 0.17 -28.78 -16.03
CA LEU A 57 -1.27 -28.49 -15.97
C LEU A 57 -1.79 -28.14 -17.36
N ASP A 58 -3.02 -28.56 -17.65
CA ASP A 58 -3.74 -28.12 -18.83
C ASP A 58 -4.07 -26.61 -18.76
N ALA A 59 -4.40 -26.02 -19.91
CA ALA A 59 -4.66 -24.59 -20.02
C ALA A 59 -5.79 -24.12 -19.07
N ALA A 60 -6.83 -24.95 -18.90
CA ALA A 60 -7.94 -24.66 -18.00
C ALA A 60 -7.48 -24.62 -16.54
N SER A 61 -6.67 -25.59 -16.09
CA SER A 61 -6.15 -25.60 -14.72
C SER A 61 -5.15 -24.47 -14.46
N GLN A 62 -4.33 -24.09 -15.44
CA GLN A 62 -3.47 -22.91 -15.32
C GLN A 62 -4.28 -21.61 -15.17
N ALA A 63 -5.37 -21.46 -15.93
CA ALA A 63 -6.26 -20.32 -15.78
C ALA A 63 -7.02 -20.33 -14.44
N ARG A 64 -7.43 -21.50 -13.93
CA ARG A 64 -7.97 -21.64 -12.56
C ARG A 64 -6.95 -21.18 -11.50
N VAL A 65 -5.67 -21.46 -11.70
CA VAL A 65 -4.60 -20.95 -10.82
C VAL A 65 -4.46 -19.42 -10.94
N ALA A 66 -4.57 -18.85 -12.14
CA ALA A 66 -4.61 -17.39 -12.31
C ALA A 66 -5.78 -16.77 -11.53
N VAL A 67 -6.99 -17.32 -11.70
CA VAL A 67 -8.18 -16.92 -10.93
C VAL A 67 -7.92 -17.02 -9.43
N LEU A 68 -7.32 -18.11 -8.95
CA LEU A 68 -7.02 -18.30 -7.53
C LEU A 68 -6.07 -17.22 -7.00
N ASN A 69 -4.98 -16.91 -7.70
CA ASN A 69 -4.08 -15.82 -7.32
C ASN A 69 -4.84 -14.50 -7.26
N LEU A 70 -5.77 -14.28 -8.21
CA LEU A 70 -6.60 -13.09 -8.16
C LEU A 70 -7.48 -13.06 -6.91
N ARG A 71 -8.11 -14.18 -6.55
CA ARG A 71 -8.93 -14.29 -5.34
C ARG A 71 -8.13 -14.03 -4.07
N GLN A 72 -6.88 -14.47 -4.00
CA GLN A 72 -6.00 -14.22 -2.85
C GLN A 72 -5.77 -12.72 -2.62
N THR A 73 -5.48 -11.96 -3.68
CA THR A 73 -5.32 -10.50 -3.56
C THR A 73 -6.63 -9.80 -3.18
N ILE A 74 -7.79 -10.24 -3.69
CA ILE A 74 -9.11 -9.73 -3.26
C ILE A 74 -9.33 -10.04 -1.77
N GLY A 75 -8.99 -11.25 -1.33
CA GLY A 75 -9.08 -11.66 0.07
C GLY A 75 -8.18 -10.82 0.98
N ALA A 76 -6.98 -10.46 0.53
CA ALA A 76 -6.11 -9.54 1.24
C ALA A 76 -6.74 -8.13 1.37
N PHE A 77 -7.37 -7.62 0.32
CA PHE A 77 -8.10 -6.33 0.36
C PHE A 77 -9.26 -6.36 1.36
N LYS A 78 -10.04 -7.43 1.34
CA LYS A 78 -11.12 -7.65 2.32
C LYS A 78 -10.58 -7.67 3.74
N TYR A 79 -9.52 -8.43 3.97
CA TYR A 79 -8.89 -8.53 5.27
C TYR A 79 -8.40 -7.17 5.79
N MET A 80 -7.73 -6.39 4.94
CA MET A 80 -7.24 -5.07 5.34
C MET A 80 -8.34 -4.03 5.55
N GLN A 81 -9.53 -4.27 5.00
CA GLN A 81 -10.73 -3.43 5.18
C GLN A 81 -11.67 -3.95 6.26
N ASP A 82 -11.39 -5.12 6.85
CA ASP A 82 -12.13 -5.59 8.02
C ASP A 82 -11.95 -4.57 9.15
N GLU A 83 -13.05 -4.16 9.78
CA GLU A 83 -13.06 -3.07 10.75
C GLU A 83 -12.06 -3.30 11.90
N LYS A 84 -11.96 -4.53 12.41
CA LYS A 84 -11.05 -4.86 13.51
C LYS A 84 -9.61 -4.80 13.06
N VAL A 85 -9.31 -5.37 11.89
CA VAL A 85 -7.95 -5.39 11.34
C VAL A 85 -7.50 -3.98 10.98
N ALA A 86 -8.36 -3.21 10.32
CA ALA A 86 -8.08 -1.84 9.93
C ALA A 86 -7.80 -0.98 11.18
N LYS A 87 -8.62 -1.13 12.24
CA LYS A 87 -8.41 -0.45 13.52
C LYS A 87 -7.08 -0.81 14.15
N ILE A 88 -6.76 -2.12 14.26
CA ILE A 88 -5.45 -2.56 14.79
C ILE A 88 -4.30 -1.95 13.99
N PHE A 89 -4.42 -1.89 12.67
CA PHE A 89 -3.38 -1.35 11.81
C PHE A 89 -3.19 0.16 12.02
N ALA A 90 -4.28 0.93 12.10
CA ALA A 90 -4.23 2.35 12.42
C ALA A 90 -3.67 2.61 13.83
N ASP A 91 -4.13 1.87 14.83
CA ASP A 91 -3.65 1.96 16.22
C ASP A 91 -2.14 1.68 16.31
N GLN A 92 -1.63 0.64 15.64
CA GLN A 92 -0.19 0.35 15.63
C GLN A 92 0.61 1.43 14.88
N LYS A 93 0.11 1.92 13.75
CA LYS A 93 0.75 3.02 13.01
C LYS A 93 0.87 4.27 13.90
N ASN A 94 -0.21 4.65 14.60
CA ASN A 94 -0.22 5.83 15.46
C ASN A 94 0.68 5.63 16.69
N ARG A 95 0.60 4.46 17.33
CA ARG A 95 1.46 4.11 18.48
C ARG A 95 2.94 4.16 18.14
N MET A 96 3.35 3.64 16.97
CA MET A 96 4.73 3.71 16.52
C MET A 96 5.16 5.15 16.23
N GLY A 97 4.29 5.94 15.59
CA GLY A 97 4.54 7.37 15.34
C GLY A 97 4.79 8.13 16.65
N ALA A 98 3.93 7.93 17.65
CA ALA A 98 4.07 8.55 18.96
C ALA A 98 5.39 8.14 19.66
N ILE A 99 5.75 6.85 19.66
CA ILE A 99 7.01 6.37 20.26
C ILE A 99 8.22 7.02 19.56
N ILE A 100 8.20 7.10 18.23
CA ILE A 100 9.25 7.75 17.46
C ILE A 100 9.32 9.25 17.78
N GLY A 101 8.19 9.93 17.91
CA GLY A 101 8.10 11.33 18.32
C GLY A 101 8.64 11.57 19.73
N TYR A 102 8.34 10.69 20.68
CA TYR A 102 8.92 10.76 22.03
C TYR A 102 10.44 10.60 21.98
N ILE A 103 10.96 9.64 21.21
CA ILE A 103 12.42 9.48 21.07
C ILE A 103 13.04 10.75 20.49
N ASP A 104 12.46 11.33 19.44
CA ASP A 104 12.98 12.57 18.82
C ASP A 104 13.04 13.75 19.81
N LYS A 105 12.01 13.87 20.67
CA LYS A 105 11.90 14.94 21.67
C LYS A 105 12.79 14.72 22.90
N GLU A 106 13.04 13.47 23.29
CA GLU A 106 13.78 13.11 24.51
C GLU A 106 15.27 12.81 24.27
N LEU A 107 15.72 12.77 23.02
CA LEU A 107 17.15 12.67 22.71
C LEU A 107 17.92 13.85 23.32
N HIS A 108 19.17 13.58 23.74
CA HIS A 108 20.00 14.53 24.47
C HIS A 108 20.12 15.89 23.77
N LYS A 109 19.44 16.90 24.33
CA LYS A 109 19.52 18.30 23.91
C LYS A 109 20.77 19.00 24.46
N THR A 110 21.46 18.36 25.41
CA THR A 110 22.72 18.83 25.95
C THR A 110 23.90 18.25 25.16
N PRO A 111 24.86 19.07 24.71
CA PRO A 111 26.05 18.59 24.03
C PRO A 111 26.82 17.58 24.89
N ARG A 112 27.13 16.39 24.35
CA ARG A 112 27.95 15.39 25.05
C ARG A 112 29.42 15.64 24.75
N ILE A 113 30.25 15.76 25.79
CA ILE A 113 31.70 15.93 25.64
C ILE A 113 32.35 14.56 25.55
N TYR A 114 33.16 14.35 24.51
CA TYR A 114 33.92 13.13 24.29
C TYR A 114 35.40 13.37 24.58
N TYR A 115 36.06 12.41 25.22
CA TYR A 115 37.48 12.43 25.56
C TYR A 115 38.19 11.22 24.91
N PRO A 116 38.56 11.28 23.62
CA PRO A 116 39.29 10.19 22.97
C PRO A 116 40.74 10.13 23.47
N PRO A 117 41.36 8.95 23.54
CA PRO A 117 42.78 8.83 23.86
C PRO A 117 43.63 9.58 22.82
N GLY A 118 44.50 10.48 23.27
CA GLY A 118 45.42 11.22 22.40
C GLY A 118 44.80 12.32 21.53
N ARG A 119 43.58 12.78 21.84
CA ARG A 119 42.96 13.96 21.19
C ARG A 119 42.34 14.88 22.24
N ASP A 120 42.23 16.16 21.89
CA ASP A 120 41.49 17.13 22.69
C ASP A 120 40.01 16.75 22.79
N ALA A 121 39.41 17.13 23.91
CA ALA A 121 37.99 16.94 24.13
C ALA A 121 37.18 17.70 23.07
N TYR A 122 36.16 17.06 22.52
CA TYR A 122 35.23 17.73 21.60
C TYR A 122 33.79 17.53 22.05
N SER A 123 32.97 18.54 21.81
CA SER A 123 31.54 18.52 22.10
C SER A 123 30.77 18.03 20.89
N ALA A 124 29.99 16.97 21.04
CA ALA A 124 29.03 16.57 20.01
C ALA A 124 27.88 17.58 19.99
N ARG A 125 27.37 17.85 18.79
CA ARG A 125 26.21 18.72 18.63
C ARG A 125 25.01 18.12 19.38
N PRO A 126 24.19 18.94 20.06
CA PRO A 126 22.89 18.53 20.56
C PRO A 126 22.10 17.77 19.49
N CYS A 127 21.32 16.79 19.94
CA CYS A 127 20.29 16.27 19.08
C CYS A 127 19.24 17.39 18.84
N VAL A 128 18.90 17.60 17.58
CA VAL A 128 17.85 18.54 17.16
C VAL A 128 16.67 17.70 16.71
N ASP A 129 15.47 18.11 17.13
CA ASP A 129 14.20 17.55 16.68
C ASP A 129 14.18 17.47 15.14
N GLN A 130 13.93 16.28 14.61
CA GLN A 130 13.93 16.03 13.17
C GLN A 130 12.51 15.89 12.59
N GLY A 131 11.48 16.03 13.42
CA GLY A 131 10.10 15.74 13.09
C GLY A 131 9.90 14.28 12.69
N LEU A 132 10.51 13.34 13.42
CA LEU A 132 10.49 11.92 13.09
C LEU A 132 9.07 11.33 13.10
N GLU A 133 8.18 11.85 13.95
CA GLU A 133 6.75 11.48 13.97
C GLU A 133 6.07 11.84 12.63
N GLN A 134 6.21 13.09 12.16
CA GLN A 134 5.63 13.51 10.89
C GLN A 134 6.26 12.78 9.69
N ARG A 135 7.55 12.46 9.77
CA ARG A 135 8.23 11.63 8.75
C ARG A 135 7.69 10.21 8.73
N TRP A 136 7.41 9.62 9.89
CA TRP A 136 6.78 8.30 10.01
C TRP A 136 5.38 8.31 9.41
N ASP A 137 4.56 9.31 9.74
CA ASP A 137 3.21 9.44 9.19
C ASP A 137 3.22 9.54 7.67
N LYS A 138 4.05 10.44 7.12
CA LYS A 138 4.23 10.59 5.68
C LYS A 138 4.74 9.30 5.02
N TYR A 139 5.64 8.58 5.68
CA TYR A 139 6.12 7.29 5.21
C TYR A 139 4.99 6.27 5.14
N MET A 140 4.22 6.11 6.23
CA MET A 140 3.12 5.16 6.30
C MET A 140 1.97 5.50 5.34
N ASP A 141 1.72 6.80 5.11
CA ASP A 141 0.82 7.26 4.06
C ASP A 141 1.28 6.79 2.68
N GLY A 142 2.57 6.94 2.38
CA GLY A 142 3.17 6.47 1.15
C GLY A 142 3.09 4.94 0.99
N VAL A 143 3.36 4.19 2.06
CA VAL A 143 3.24 2.73 2.08
C VAL A 143 1.81 2.29 1.80
N PHE A 144 0.82 2.92 2.44
CA PHE A 144 -0.59 2.61 2.21
C PHE A 144 -1.01 2.89 0.76
N GLU A 145 -0.71 4.08 0.24
CA GLU A 145 -1.09 4.44 -1.14
C GLU A 145 -0.40 3.55 -2.16
N LEU A 146 0.87 3.20 -1.93
CA LEU A 146 1.60 2.28 -2.79
C LEU A 146 0.98 0.88 -2.78
N ALA A 147 0.66 0.35 -1.60
CA ALA A 147 0.01 -0.94 -1.43
C ALA A 147 -1.36 -0.99 -2.12
N LYS A 148 -2.18 0.03 -1.90
CA LYS A 148 -3.49 0.18 -2.55
C LYS A 148 -3.35 0.24 -4.07
N LYS A 149 -2.51 1.14 -4.57
CA LYS A 149 -2.32 1.32 -6.02
C LYS A 149 -1.77 0.06 -6.67
N GLY A 150 -0.67 -0.49 -6.16
CA GLY A 150 -0.01 -1.65 -6.78
C GLY A 150 -0.93 -2.87 -6.87
N ALA A 151 -1.78 -3.06 -5.86
CA ALA A 151 -2.74 -4.15 -5.88
C ALA A 151 -3.96 -3.88 -6.76
N THR A 152 -4.45 -2.64 -6.84
CA THR A 152 -5.50 -2.23 -7.79
C THR A 152 -5.03 -2.37 -9.23
N ASP A 153 -3.85 -1.85 -9.56
CA ASP A 153 -3.25 -1.96 -10.90
C ASP A 153 -3.07 -3.43 -11.29
N TYR A 154 -2.55 -4.26 -10.38
CA TYR A 154 -2.41 -5.70 -10.57
C TYR A 154 -3.76 -6.39 -10.81
N LYS A 155 -4.80 -6.00 -10.06
CA LYS A 155 -6.15 -6.55 -10.15
C LYS A 155 -6.79 -6.28 -11.49
N GLU A 156 -6.88 -5.00 -11.85
CA GLU A 156 -7.61 -4.53 -13.03
C GLU A 156 -6.95 -5.10 -14.29
N LEU A 157 -5.62 -4.95 -14.41
CA LEU A 157 -4.88 -5.47 -15.54
C LEU A 157 -5.12 -6.97 -15.77
N HIS A 158 -5.04 -7.78 -14.71
CA HIS A 158 -5.14 -9.22 -14.86
C HIS A 158 -6.58 -9.74 -14.95
N LEU A 159 -7.57 -9.06 -14.36
CA LEU A 159 -8.98 -9.38 -14.58
C LEU A 159 -9.36 -9.08 -16.03
N ASP A 160 -8.94 -7.95 -16.57
CA ASP A 160 -9.19 -7.58 -17.97
C ASP A 160 -8.54 -8.55 -18.93
N ASN A 161 -7.26 -8.89 -18.72
CA ASN A 161 -6.54 -9.86 -19.54
C ASN A 161 -7.19 -11.25 -19.49
N LEU A 162 -7.63 -11.68 -18.30
CA LEU A 162 -8.27 -12.98 -18.11
C LEU A 162 -9.64 -13.01 -18.80
N ASN A 163 -10.44 -11.94 -18.68
CA ASN A 163 -11.72 -11.82 -19.35
C ASN A 163 -11.56 -11.74 -20.88
N ALA A 164 -10.61 -10.95 -21.37
CA ALA A 164 -10.33 -10.84 -22.80
C ALA A 164 -9.86 -12.17 -23.40
N ALA A 165 -8.94 -12.88 -22.72
CA ALA A 165 -8.44 -14.16 -23.19
C ALA A 165 -9.57 -15.22 -23.23
N TRP A 166 -10.33 -15.34 -22.15
CA TRP A 166 -11.32 -16.41 -21.98
C TRP A 166 -12.68 -16.10 -22.60
N ASN A 167 -13.03 -14.85 -22.88
CA ASN A 167 -14.26 -14.52 -23.62
C ASN A 167 -14.03 -14.34 -25.14
N SER A 168 -12.78 -14.49 -25.61
CA SER A 168 -12.42 -14.31 -27.01
C SER A 168 -13.10 -15.31 -27.94
N GLN A 169 -13.33 -14.90 -29.18
CA GLN A 169 -13.88 -15.80 -30.21
C GLN A 169 -12.94 -16.98 -30.46
N SER A 170 -11.62 -16.74 -30.46
CA SER A 170 -10.63 -17.82 -30.61
C SER A 170 -10.80 -18.91 -29.55
N LYS A 171 -11.09 -18.56 -28.29
CA LYS A 171 -11.38 -19.56 -27.25
C LYS A 171 -12.71 -20.27 -27.45
N LYS A 172 -13.72 -19.59 -28.00
CA LYS A 172 -15.02 -20.19 -28.33
C LYS A 172 -14.90 -21.18 -29.50
N ASP A 173 -14.00 -20.90 -30.44
CA ASP A 173 -13.76 -21.74 -31.61
C ASP A 173 -13.08 -23.08 -31.23
N GLU A 174 -12.34 -23.16 -30.11
CA GLU A 174 -11.69 -24.40 -29.64
C GLU A 174 -12.66 -25.55 -29.39
N TYR A 175 -13.91 -25.24 -29.03
CA TYR A 175 -14.96 -26.23 -28.76
C TYR A 175 -16.14 -26.12 -29.74
N LYS A 176 -15.96 -25.44 -30.87
CA LYS A 176 -16.99 -25.36 -31.91
C LYS A 176 -17.17 -26.74 -32.55
N GLU A 177 -18.41 -27.21 -32.60
CA GLU A 177 -18.77 -28.50 -33.18
C GLU A 177 -18.55 -28.49 -34.70
N ASN A 178 -18.04 -29.60 -35.23
CA ASN A 178 -17.92 -29.86 -36.65
C ASN A 178 -18.56 -31.21 -36.96
N ASP A 179 -19.37 -31.28 -38.02
CA ASP A 179 -20.09 -32.49 -38.43
C ASP A 179 -19.15 -33.66 -38.75
N LYS A 180 -17.88 -33.37 -39.05
CA LYS A 180 -16.82 -34.37 -39.32
C LYS A 180 -16.09 -34.87 -38.07
N ASP A 181 -16.41 -34.35 -36.89
CA ASP A 181 -15.75 -34.78 -35.65
C ASP A 181 -16.13 -36.22 -35.29
N ASP A 182 -15.15 -37.03 -34.90
CA ASP A 182 -15.40 -38.35 -34.31
C ASP A 182 -15.99 -38.22 -32.88
N LYS A 183 -16.47 -39.35 -32.34
CA LYS A 183 -17.11 -39.39 -31.02
C LYS A 183 -16.17 -38.87 -29.91
N ALA A 184 -14.91 -39.27 -29.93
CA ALA A 184 -13.92 -38.87 -28.92
C ALA A 184 -13.64 -37.36 -28.96
N THR A 185 -13.60 -36.76 -30.16
CA THR A 185 -13.40 -35.33 -30.37
C THR A 185 -14.60 -34.54 -29.86
N LYS A 186 -15.84 -35.01 -30.11
CA LYS A 186 -17.05 -34.38 -29.57
C LYS A 186 -17.07 -34.40 -28.05
N GLU A 187 -16.76 -35.53 -27.42
CA GLU A 187 -16.66 -35.65 -25.96
C GLU A 187 -15.60 -34.70 -25.38
N ARG A 188 -14.41 -34.61 -26.00
CA ARG A 188 -13.36 -33.67 -25.58
C ARG A 188 -13.80 -32.20 -25.70
N LYS A 189 -14.48 -31.84 -26.79
CA LYS A 189 -14.99 -30.47 -27.00
C LYS A 189 -16.04 -30.09 -25.95
N GLU A 190 -16.90 -31.02 -25.55
CA GLU A 190 -17.88 -30.78 -24.49
C GLU A 190 -17.20 -30.54 -23.13
N VAL A 191 -16.16 -31.30 -22.79
CA VAL A 191 -15.34 -31.05 -21.58
C VAL A 191 -14.68 -29.68 -21.60
N LEU A 192 -14.15 -29.24 -22.76
CA LEU A 192 -13.56 -27.92 -22.93
C LEU A 192 -14.60 -26.81 -22.75
N LYS A 193 -15.77 -26.95 -23.37
CA LYS A 193 -16.90 -26.01 -23.24
C LYS A 193 -17.36 -25.87 -21.80
N GLN A 194 -17.47 -26.98 -21.07
CA GLN A 194 -17.83 -26.97 -19.65
C GLN A 194 -16.74 -26.26 -18.81
N SER A 195 -15.47 -26.59 -19.02
CA SER A 195 -14.35 -25.93 -18.34
C SER A 195 -14.30 -24.42 -18.63
N HIS A 196 -14.59 -24.03 -19.87
CA HIS A 196 -14.68 -22.63 -20.28
C HIS A 196 -15.80 -21.88 -19.55
N LYS A 197 -16.99 -22.46 -19.48
CA LYS A 197 -18.14 -21.91 -18.75
C LYS A 197 -17.82 -21.74 -17.26
N GLU A 198 -17.16 -22.72 -16.65
CA GLU A 198 -16.74 -22.65 -15.25
C GLU A 198 -15.76 -21.51 -15.02
N ILE A 199 -14.73 -21.38 -15.85
CA ILE A 199 -13.72 -20.32 -15.71
C ILE A 199 -14.37 -18.95 -15.86
N LEU A 200 -15.22 -18.72 -16.87
CA LEU A 200 -15.98 -17.47 -17.01
C LEU A 200 -16.84 -17.18 -15.77
N GLY A 201 -17.50 -18.21 -15.22
CA GLY A 201 -18.27 -18.07 -13.98
C GLY A 201 -17.41 -17.69 -12.77
N LEU A 202 -16.17 -18.19 -12.69
CA LEU A 202 -15.23 -17.79 -11.64
C LEU A 202 -14.70 -16.36 -11.85
N ILE A 203 -14.45 -15.95 -13.10
CA ILE A 203 -14.05 -14.58 -13.46
C ILE A 203 -15.12 -13.59 -13.01
N ASP A 204 -16.39 -13.84 -13.36
CA ASP A 204 -17.52 -12.99 -12.95
C ASP A 204 -17.63 -12.86 -11.43
N LYS A 205 -17.47 -13.96 -10.69
CA LYS A 205 -17.42 -13.94 -9.21
C LYS A 205 -16.25 -13.08 -8.71
N CYS A 206 -15.07 -13.20 -9.30
CA CYS A 206 -13.92 -12.38 -8.92
C CYS A 206 -14.17 -10.90 -9.19
N GLN A 207 -14.75 -10.55 -10.34
CA GLN A 207 -15.09 -9.18 -10.69
C GLN A 207 -16.09 -8.58 -9.69
N LYS A 208 -17.15 -9.34 -9.36
CA LYS A 208 -18.16 -8.92 -8.39
C LYS A 208 -17.57 -8.66 -7.01
N GLU A 209 -16.69 -9.54 -6.53
CA GLU A 209 -16.03 -9.33 -5.24
C GLU A 209 -15.02 -8.19 -5.27
N TRP A 210 -14.29 -8.02 -6.38
CA TRP A 210 -13.37 -6.90 -6.55
C TRP A 210 -14.10 -5.57 -6.49
N ASN A 211 -15.23 -5.44 -7.18
CA ASN A 211 -16.04 -4.23 -7.18
C ASN A 211 -16.53 -3.80 -5.80
N LYS A 212 -16.63 -4.72 -4.83
CA LYS A 212 -17.04 -4.42 -3.45
C LYS A 212 -15.91 -3.82 -2.60
N VAL A 213 -14.65 -4.03 -3.01
CA VAL A 213 -13.47 -3.76 -2.15
C VAL A 213 -12.41 -2.89 -2.81
N LYS A 214 -12.55 -2.58 -4.10
CA LYS A 214 -11.61 -1.74 -4.85
C LYS A 214 -11.41 -0.35 -4.23
N ASP A 215 -12.45 0.16 -3.55
CA ASP A 215 -12.45 1.46 -2.91
C ASP A 215 -11.87 1.39 -1.48
N TRP A 216 -10.65 0.87 -1.35
CA TRP A 216 -9.96 0.78 -0.07
C TRP A 216 -9.65 2.18 0.47
N LYS A 217 -10.32 2.55 1.57
CA LYS A 217 -10.14 3.84 2.25
C LYS A 217 -9.31 3.69 3.52
N LYS A 218 -8.57 4.74 3.86
CA LYS A 218 -7.96 4.90 5.19
C LYS A 218 -9.09 5.10 6.22
N LEU A 219 -8.85 4.69 7.45
CA LEU A 219 -9.75 4.94 8.58
C LEU A 219 -9.71 6.43 8.97
N GLU A 220 -10.79 6.90 9.61
CA GLU A 220 -10.88 8.31 10.06
C GLU A 220 -9.77 8.69 11.05
N HIS A 221 -9.35 7.79 11.93
CA HIS A 221 -8.27 8.02 12.92
C HIS A 221 -6.88 7.65 12.39
N TRP A 222 -6.70 7.51 11.07
CA TRP A 222 -5.41 7.20 10.43
C TRP A 222 -4.33 8.25 10.70
N SER A 223 -4.76 9.47 10.97
CA SER A 223 -3.93 10.59 11.42
C SER A 223 -4.75 11.36 12.43
N GLU A 224 -4.94 10.82 13.64
CA GLU A 224 -5.25 11.71 14.74
C GLU A 224 -4.02 12.57 14.97
N ASP A 225 -4.02 13.73 14.33
CA ASP A 225 -3.37 14.90 14.90
C ASP A 225 -3.77 14.89 16.37
N ASN A 226 -2.79 14.80 17.28
CA ASN A 226 -2.97 15.37 18.61
C ASN A 226 -3.18 16.88 18.39
N LYS A 227 -4.40 17.27 17.98
CA LYS A 227 -4.93 18.61 18.19
C LYS A 227 -5.09 18.70 19.69
N THR A 228 -4.00 19.03 20.37
CA THR A 228 -4.08 19.83 21.58
C THR A 228 -4.93 21.03 21.22
N ASP A 229 -6.17 20.97 21.68
CA ASP A 229 -7.10 22.08 21.79
C ASP A 229 -6.45 23.11 22.71
N ASP A 230 -5.57 23.96 22.15
CA ASP A 230 -5.06 25.13 22.86
C ASP A 230 -6.08 26.25 22.60
N GLY A 231 -7.12 26.21 23.41
CA GLY A 231 -8.01 27.34 23.59
C GLY A 231 -7.20 28.52 24.11
N SER A 232 -6.88 29.46 23.21
CA SER A 232 -6.59 30.84 23.62
C SER A 232 -7.36 31.79 22.70
N GLU A 233 -8.58 32.11 23.13
CA GLU A 233 -9.12 33.45 22.95
C GLU A 233 -8.08 34.46 23.46
N ASN A 234 -7.68 35.38 22.58
CA ASN A 234 -7.64 36.80 22.91
C ASN A 234 -7.41 37.62 21.65
N GLU A 235 -8.50 38.27 21.25
CA GLU A 235 -8.56 39.42 20.38
C GLU A 235 -7.85 40.64 21.00
N GLU A 236 -7.36 41.49 20.10
CA GLU A 236 -7.17 42.94 20.23
C GLU A 236 -6.16 43.49 21.25
N SER A 237 -5.06 44.04 20.74
CA SER A 237 -5.01 45.49 20.41
C SER A 237 -3.57 45.93 20.11
N ASN A 238 -3.33 46.43 18.89
CA ASN A 238 -2.23 47.37 18.68
C ASN A 238 -2.62 48.39 17.61
N LYS A 239 -3.25 49.48 18.07
CA LYS A 239 -3.34 50.75 17.34
C LYS A 239 -2.26 51.67 17.90
N GLN A 240 -1.22 51.96 17.13
CA GLN A 240 -0.40 53.16 17.33
C GLN A 240 -1.04 54.35 16.61
N PRO A 241 -1.18 55.52 17.25
CA PRO A 241 -1.27 56.79 16.55
C PRO A 241 0.07 57.54 16.57
N ALA A 242 0.14 58.51 15.66
CA ALA A 242 1.29 59.28 15.24
C ALA A 242 1.65 60.48 16.15
N ASP A 243 2.90 60.91 15.98
CA ASP A 243 3.49 62.27 16.05
C ASP A 243 3.18 63.23 17.22
N GLY A 244 4.25 63.81 17.79
CA GLY A 244 4.14 65.07 18.55
C GLY A 244 5.30 65.47 19.47
N ASP A 245 6.41 65.95 18.89
CA ASP A 245 7.19 67.18 19.22
C ASP A 245 7.76 67.48 20.64
N LYS A 246 9.08 67.78 20.66
CA LYS A 246 9.89 68.69 21.54
C LYS A 246 9.90 68.44 23.07
N THR A 247 11.00 68.53 23.83
CA THR A 247 12.18 69.43 23.79
C THR A 247 13.22 68.99 24.85
N SER A 248 14.45 69.50 24.72
CA SER A 248 15.45 69.77 25.78
C SER A 248 16.56 68.75 26.07
N GLN A 249 17.73 69.07 25.51
CA GLN A 249 19.10 68.85 26.02
C GLN A 249 19.33 69.60 27.37
N PRO A 250 20.36 69.30 28.20
CA PRO A 250 21.77 69.36 27.78
C PRO A 250 22.78 68.35 28.38
N GLU A 251 23.90 68.28 27.64
CA GLU A 251 25.30 68.10 28.05
C GLU A 251 25.66 67.28 29.30
N ASN A 252 26.52 66.27 29.11
CA ASN A 252 27.75 66.23 29.91
C ASN A 252 28.93 65.56 29.17
N LYS A 253 30.10 66.19 29.32
CA LYS A 253 31.41 65.82 28.79
C LYS A 253 32.14 64.88 29.76
N GLY A 254 33.03 64.04 29.24
CA GLY A 254 34.02 63.31 30.06
C GLY A 254 34.66 62.16 29.27
N THR A 255 35.67 62.44 28.44
CA THR A 255 37.13 62.33 28.70
C THR A 255 37.74 60.94 28.49
N ASN A 256 38.72 60.94 27.58
CA ASN A 256 39.74 59.93 27.27
C ASN A 256 40.50 59.37 28.47
N ASN A 257 40.92 58.11 28.32
CA ASN A 257 42.30 57.57 28.39
C ASN A 257 42.15 56.06 28.68
N ARG A 258 42.82 55.12 28.01
CA ARG A 258 44.21 55.10 27.55
C ARG A 258 44.38 53.98 26.52
#